data_AF-A0A7K2N0Q4-F1
#
_entry.id   AF-A0A7K2N0Q4-F1
#
_cell.length_a   1.000
_cell.length_b   1.000
_cell.length_c   1.000
_cell.angle_alpha   90.00
_cell.angle_beta   90.00
_cell.angle_gamma   90.00
#
_symmetry.space_group_name_H-M   'P 1'
#
loop_
_entity.id
_entity.type
_entity.pdbx_description
1 polymer ?
#
loop_
_entity_poly.entity_id
_entity_poly.type
_entity_poly.pdbx_seq_one_letter_code
_entity_poly.pdbx_strand_id
1 'polypeptide(L)'
;CLRHADSGTIRFLDQDITALPTRKRREQGVGYIPEDRHRHGLLLEAPLWENRILGHVTEKPNNKGVWLDLKSAQQDTRRIVETYDVRTPGIDVTAASLSGGNQQKLIVGREMSHNPRFLIAAHPTRGVDVGAQAAIWDHIREARREGLAVLLISADLDELIGLSDTLRVIYDGKLVADADPATITPEALGSAMTGAASGHLEDEENPAPPENPEGATGSPKSAAPPASPASPESPEDEAR
;
A
#
# COMPACT_ATOMS: atom_id res chain seq x y z
N CYS A 1 -17.44 -2.41 15.56
CA CYS A 1 -17.59 -2.71 14.12
C CYS A 1 -18.29 -1.52 13.49
N LEU A 2 -17.99 -1.14 12.25
CA LEU A 2 -18.97 -0.32 11.54
C LEU A 2 -20.19 -1.18 11.15
N ARG A 3 -20.00 -2.49 10.84
CA ARG A 3 -21.09 -3.50 10.66
C ARG A 3 -20.64 -4.93 10.99
N HIS A 4 -21.59 -5.81 11.32
CA HIS A 4 -21.36 -7.26 11.45
C HIS A 4 -21.42 -7.94 10.08
N ALA A 5 -20.66 -9.01 9.90
CA ALA A 5 -20.76 -9.83 8.68
C ALA A 5 -22.01 -10.71 8.75
N ASP A 6 -22.81 -10.72 7.68
CA ASP A 6 -23.99 -11.58 7.59
C ASP A 6 -23.62 -13.05 7.34
N SER A 7 -22.48 -13.28 6.68
CA SER A 7 -21.90 -14.61 6.44
C SER A 7 -20.39 -14.51 6.16
N GLY A 8 -19.72 -15.66 6.06
CA GLY A 8 -18.27 -15.75 5.81
C GLY A 8 -17.41 -15.62 7.08
N THR A 9 -16.09 -15.62 6.89
CA THR A 9 -15.12 -15.54 7.99
C THR A 9 -14.00 -14.56 7.66
N ILE A 10 -13.59 -13.76 8.64
CA ILE A 10 -12.44 -12.86 8.56
C ILE A 10 -11.33 -13.46 9.42
N ARG A 11 -10.20 -13.80 8.80
CA ARG A 11 -9.01 -14.31 9.49
C ARG A 11 -7.87 -13.31 9.41
N PHE A 12 -7.13 -13.18 10.51
CA PHE A 12 -5.95 -12.32 10.61
C PHE A 12 -4.87 -13.04 11.41
N LEU A 13 -3.68 -13.24 10.81
CA LEU A 13 -2.60 -14.06 11.37
C LEU A 13 -3.10 -15.43 11.85
N ASP A 14 -3.85 -16.11 10.98
CA ASP A 14 -4.51 -17.42 11.22
C ASP A 14 -5.55 -17.46 12.36
N GLN A 15 -5.84 -16.33 13.00
CA GLN A 15 -6.90 -16.22 13.99
C GLN A 15 -8.22 -15.77 13.34
N ASP A 16 -9.32 -16.44 13.70
CA ASP A 16 -10.66 -15.94 13.36
C ASP A 16 -10.98 -14.69 14.19
N ILE A 17 -11.14 -13.56 13.49
CA ILE A 17 -11.47 -12.26 14.09
C ILE A 17 -12.89 -11.80 13.77
N THR A 18 -13.72 -12.66 13.16
CA THR A 18 -15.05 -12.33 12.63
C THR A 18 -15.96 -11.75 13.69
N ALA A 19 -15.96 -12.32 14.89
CA ALA A 19 -16.77 -11.86 16.02
C ALA A 19 -16.05 -10.86 16.95
N LEU A 20 -14.76 -10.57 16.72
CA LEU A 20 -14.00 -9.68 17.60
C LEU A 20 -14.47 -8.22 17.49
N PRO A 21 -14.58 -7.48 18.61
CA PRO A 21 -14.87 -6.06 18.60
C PRO A 21 -13.72 -5.28 17.94
N THR A 22 -14.04 -4.12 17.33
CA THR A 22 -13.06 -3.29 16.60
C THR A 22 -11.81 -2.99 17.41
N ARG A 23 -11.96 -2.67 18.71
CA ARG A 23 -10.83 -2.44 19.61
C ARG A 23 -9.85 -3.62 19.62
N LYS A 24 -10.35 -4.85 19.71
CA LYS A 24 -9.52 -6.06 19.76
C LYS A 24 -8.80 -6.30 18.43
N ARG A 25 -9.44 -5.99 17.31
CA ARG A 25 -8.79 -6.06 15.99
C ARG A 25 -7.64 -5.03 15.87
N ARG A 26 -7.85 -3.81 16.36
CA ARG A 26 -6.80 -2.78 16.38
C ARG A 26 -5.63 -3.16 17.27
N GLU A 27 -5.91 -3.62 18.50
CA GLU A 27 -4.90 -4.13 19.45
C GLU A 27 -4.09 -5.33 18.90
N GLN A 28 -4.59 -6.01 17.86
CA GLN A 28 -3.87 -7.08 17.18
C GLN A 28 -2.97 -6.58 16.04
N GLY A 29 -3.04 -5.29 15.69
CA GLY A 29 -2.23 -4.66 14.64
C GLY A 29 -2.99 -4.33 13.36
N VAL A 30 -4.32 -4.15 13.42
CA VAL A 30 -5.12 -3.65 12.28
C VAL A 30 -5.27 -2.13 12.35
N GLY A 31 -4.58 -1.43 11.45
CA GLY A 31 -4.71 0.02 11.23
C GLY A 31 -5.87 0.36 10.29
N TYR A 32 -6.41 1.58 10.40
CA TYR A 32 -7.50 2.04 9.53
C TYR A 32 -7.45 3.54 9.27
N ILE A 33 -7.26 3.92 8.01
CA ILE A 33 -7.43 5.29 7.53
C ILE A 33 -8.83 5.39 6.91
N PRO A 34 -9.75 6.19 7.49
CA PRO A 34 -11.11 6.31 7.00
C PRO A 34 -11.21 7.23 5.78
N GLU A 35 -12.17 6.93 4.89
CA GLU A 35 -12.53 7.76 3.73
C GLU A 35 -12.96 9.17 4.15
N ASP A 36 -13.84 9.26 5.14
CA ASP A 36 -14.30 10.53 5.68
C ASP A 36 -13.49 10.89 6.94
N ARG A 37 -12.44 11.67 6.71
CA ARG A 37 -11.56 12.15 7.79
C ARG A 37 -12.27 13.05 8.81
N HIS A 38 -13.29 13.80 8.42
CA HIS A 38 -13.98 14.73 9.32
C HIS A 38 -14.99 14.01 10.20
N ARG A 39 -15.70 13.04 9.64
CA ARG A 39 -16.71 12.27 10.37
C ARG A 39 -16.14 11.12 11.18
N HIS A 40 -15.09 10.46 10.68
CA HIS A 40 -14.57 9.22 11.28
C HIS A 40 -13.09 9.29 11.66
N GLY A 41 -12.34 10.26 11.14
CA GLY A 41 -10.89 10.33 11.30
C GLY A 41 -10.40 11.24 12.43
N LEU A 42 -11.11 12.34 12.71
CA LEU A 42 -10.65 13.42 13.58
C LEU A 42 -11.75 13.98 14.47
N LEU A 43 -11.35 14.47 15.64
CA LEU A 43 -12.08 15.42 16.45
C LEU A 43 -11.59 16.83 16.08
N LEU A 44 -12.34 17.51 15.21
CA LEU A 44 -11.93 18.79 14.62
C LEU A 44 -11.67 19.89 15.66
N GLU A 45 -12.48 19.93 16.72
CA GLU A 45 -12.38 20.94 17.79
C GLU A 45 -11.35 20.57 18.86
N ALA A 46 -10.77 19.37 18.79
CA ALA A 46 -9.78 18.91 19.76
C ALA A 46 -8.34 19.18 19.26
N PRO A 47 -7.39 19.34 20.20
CA PRO A 47 -5.96 19.44 19.88
C PRO A 47 -5.43 18.26 19.05
N LEU A 48 -4.34 18.48 18.32
CA LEU A 48 -3.71 17.41 17.53
C LEU A 48 -3.26 16.23 18.40
N TRP A 49 -2.79 16.52 19.62
CA TRP A 49 -2.34 15.47 20.54
C TRP A 49 -3.48 14.60 21.07
N GLU A 50 -4.72 15.12 21.15
CA GLU A 50 -5.89 14.30 21.47
C GLU A 50 -6.28 13.42 20.29
N ASN A 51 -6.23 14.00 19.08
CA ASN A 51 -6.49 13.29 17.83
C ASN A 51 -5.54 12.10 17.63
N ARG A 52 -4.31 12.21 18.13
CA ARG A 52 -3.33 11.12 18.15
C ARG A 52 -3.82 9.89 18.93
N ILE A 53 -4.55 10.08 20.02
CA ILE A 53 -4.97 8.98 20.92
C ILE A 53 -6.15 8.20 20.33
N LEU A 54 -6.91 8.80 19.41
CA LEU A 54 -8.12 8.21 18.83
C LEU A 54 -7.87 6.83 18.24
N GLY A 55 -8.72 5.87 18.60
CA GLY A 55 -8.64 4.49 18.16
C GLY A 55 -7.51 3.67 18.83
N HIS A 56 -6.66 4.29 19.64
CA HIS A 56 -5.47 3.69 20.26
C HIS A 56 -5.34 4.01 21.75
N VAL A 57 -6.46 4.23 22.41
CA VAL A 57 -6.56 4.65 23.81
C VAL A 57 -5.94 3.61 24.76
N THR A 58 -6.02 2.33 24.41
CA THR A 58 -5.58 1.19 25.23
C THR A 58 -4.17 0.71 24.92
N GLU A 59 -3.46 1.41 24.03
CA GLU A 59 -2.16 1.00 23.51
C GLU A 59 -1.08 1.99 23.94
N LYS A 60 0.13 1.50 24.22
CA LYS A 60 1.30 2.37 24.40
C LYS A 60 1.58 3.08 23.06
N PRO A 61 1.99 4.35 23.05
CA PRO A 61 2.41 5.16 24.20
C PRO A 61 1.27 5.88 24.94
N ASN A 62 0.00 5.70 24.55
CA ASN A 62 -1.11 6.53 25.03
C ASN A 62 -1.62 6.14 26.43
N ASN A 63 -1.27 4.96 26.94
CA ASN A 63 -1.69 4.51 28.26
C ASN A 63 -0.54 4.09 29.17
N LYS A 64 -0.83 4.17 30.47
CA LYS A 64 -0.02 3.65 31.56
C LYS A 64 -0.89 2.78 32.45
N GLY A 65 -1.15 1.55 31.97
CA GLY A 65 -2.11 0.65 32.58
C GLY A 65 -3.55 1.10 32.32
N VAL A 66 -4.27 1.46 33.37
CA VAL A 66 -5.68 1.93 33.27
C VAL A 66 -5.80 3.43 33.03
N TRP A 67 -4.71 4.19 33.18
CA TRP A 67 -4.69 5.65 33.02
C TRP A 67 -4.13 6.05 31.67
N LEU A 68 -4.53 7.22 31.17
CA LEU A 68 -3.92 7.83 29.99
C LEU A 68 -2.54 8.42 30.33
N ASP A 69 -1.58 8.27 29.42
CA ASP A 69 -0.28 8.92 29.48
C ASP A 69 -0.24 10.09 28.49
N LEU A 70 -0.75 11.23 28.94
CA LEU A 70 -0.82 12.44 28.11
C LEU A 70 0.56 12.94 27.69
N LYS A 71 1.58 12.77 28.55
CA LYS A 71 2.94 13.22 28.25
C LYS A 71 3.53 12.41 27.10
N SER A 72 3.39 11.08 27.16
CA SER A 72 3.85 10.21 26.10
C SER A 72 3.04 10.38 24.81
N ALA A 73 1.72 10.58 24.89
CA ALA A 73 0.90 10.90 23.72
C ALA A 73 1.35 12.22 23.04
N GLN A 74 1.61 13.27 23.81
CA GLN A 74 2.12 14.54 23.28
C GLN A 74 3.52 14.41 22.67
N GLN A 75 4.42 13.64 23.30
CA GLN A 75 5.74 13.36 22.74
C GLN A 75 5.64 12.63 21.40
N ASP A 76 4.80 11.60 21.33
CA ASP A 76 4.58 10.84 20.11
C ASP A 76 3.90 11.66 19.01
N THR A 77 3.00 12.58 19.39
CA THR A 77 2.40 13.54 18.45
C THR A 77 3.45 14.44 17.82
N ARG A 78 4.44 14.92 18.58
CA ARG A 78 5.57 15.71 18.02
C ARG A 78 6.38 14.88 17.03
N ARG A 79 6.68 13.63 17.37
CA ARG A 79 7.38 12.70 16.48
C ARG A 79 6.60 12.50 15.17
N ILE A 80 5.28 12.31 15.24
CA ILE A 80 4.43 12.18 14.05
C ILE A 80 4.43 13.44 13.21
N VAL A 81 4.29 14.61 13.85
CA VAL A 81 4.32 15.90 13.17
C VAL A 81 5.61 16.07 12.36
N GLU A 82 6.74 15.66 12.92
CA GLU A 82 8.04 15.71 12.26
C GLU A 82 8.18 14.63 11.17
N THR A 83 7.90 13.36 11.49
CA THR A 83 8.10 12.21 10.57
C THR A 83 7.20 12.28 9.35
N TYR A 84 5.95 12.73 9.52
CA TYR A 84 4.95 12.81 8.45
C TYR A 84 4.78 14.24 7.92
N ASP A 85 5.72 15.14 8.25
CA ASP A 85 5.76 16.52 7.78
C ASP A 85 4.41 17.26 7.91
N VAL A 86 3.75 17.13 9.07
CA VAL A 86 2.48 17.80 9.33
C VAL A 86 2.77 19.27 9.62
N ARG A 87 2.44 20.16 8.68
CA ARG A 87 2.66 21.60 8.83
C ARG A 87 1.64 22.16 9.83
N THR A 88 2.11 22.46 11.03
CA THR A 88 1.31 23.01 12.13
C THR A 88 2.13 23.99 12.97
N PRO A 89 1.51 25.05 13.55
CA PRO A 89 2.18 25.89 14.55
C PRO A 89 2.54 25.16 15.85
N GLY A 90 1.85 24.06 16.17
CA GLY A 90 2.08 23.29 17.38
C GLY A 90 1.09 22.12 17.53
N ILE A 91 1.27 21.28 18.55
CA ILE A 91 0.39 20.12 18.79
C ILE A 91 -0.88 20.47 19.58
N ASP A 92 -0.92 21.67 20.17
CA ASP A 92 -2.03 22.15 21.00
C ASP A 92 -3.12 22.85 20.18
N VAL A 93 -2.87 23.10 18.89
CA VAL A 93 -3.88 23.67 17.99
C VAL A 93 -4.93 22.62 17.62
N THR A 94 -6.13 23.08 17.31
CA THR A 94 -7.24 22.22 16.90
C THR A 94 -6.99 21.59 15.53
N ALA A 95 -7.46 20.36 15.29
CA ALA A 95 -7.35 19.74 13.97
C ALA A 95 -8.07 20.53 12.85
N ALA A 96 -9.12 21.30 13.19
CA ALA A 96 -9.82 22.19 12.27
C ALA A 96 -8.93 23.29 11.65
N SER A 97 -7.85 23.70 12.33
CA SER A 97 -6.98 24.77 11.82
C SER A 97 -5.95 24.28 10.80
N LEU A 98 -5.87 22.96 10.56
CA LEU A 98 -4.98 22.39 9.56
C LEU A 98 -5.65 22.36 8.17
N SER A 99 -4.83 22.47 7.11
CA SER A 99 -5.31 22.16 5.75
C SER A 99 -5.68 20.68 5.63
N GLY A 100 -6.52 20.34 4.64
CA GLY A 100 -6.94 18.95 4.41
C GLY A 100 -5.77 17.97 4.25
N GLY A 101 -4.72 18.37 3.53
CA GLY A 101 -3.50 17.56 3.40
C GLY A 101 -2.78 17.33 4.74
N ASN A 102 -2.68 18.34 5.61
CA ASN A 102 -2.05 18.17 6.92
C ASN A 102 -2.92 17.38 7.91
N GLN A 103 -4.24 17.54 7.85
CA GLN A 103 -5.17 16.68 8.57
C GLN A 103 -4.95 15.21 8.19
N GLN A 104 -4.83 14.94 6.88
CA GLN A 104 -4.64 13.59 6.38
C GLN A 104 -3.27 13.02 6.77
N LYS A 105 -2.19 13.80 6.64
CA LYS A 105 -0.85 13.39 7.10
C LYS A 105 -0.81 13.05 8.59
N LEU A 106 -1.55 13.78 9.43
CA LEU A 106 -1.71 13.44 10.86
C LEU A 106 -2.42 12.11 11.06
N ILE A 107 -3.50 11.83 10.31
CA ILE A 107 -4.22 10.55 10.38
C ILE A 107 -3.30 9.40 9.96
N VAL A 108 -2.64 9.52 8.82
CA VAL A 108 -1.69 8.51 8.31
C VAL A 108 -0.60 8.27 9.36
N GLY A 109 -0.01 9.34 9.88
CA GLY A 109 1.02 9.23 10.91
C GLY A 109 0.53 8.57 12.19
N ARG A 110 -0.68 8.88 12.66
CA ARG A 110 -1.30 8.22 13.81
C ARG A 110 -1.46 6.72 13.57
N GLU A 111 -2.04 6.31 12.45
CA GLU A 111 -2.32 4.90 12.18
C GLU A 111 -1.04 4.10 11.98
N MET A 112 -0.05 4.68 11.29
CA MET A 112 1.24 4.05 11.03
C MET A 112 2.16 3.99 12.26
N SER A 113 2.09 4.99 13.15
CA SER A 113 2.94 5.11 14.34
C SER A 113 2.84 3.95 15.33
N HIS A 114 1.78 3.14 15.24
CA HIS A 114 1.57 1.95 16.05
C HIS A 114 2.13 0.67 15.44
N ASN A 115 2.88 0.79 14.33
CA ASN A 115 3.47 -0.32 13.60
C ASN A 115 2.43 -1.42 13.29
N PRO A 116 1.33 -1.08 12.60
CA PRO A 116 0.32 -2.07 12.26
C PRO A 116 0.94 -3.19 11.40
N ARG A 117 0.34 -4.37 11.44
CA ARG A 117 0.68 -5.49 10.56
C ARG A 117 -0.20 -5.53 9.32
N PHE A 118 -1.38 -4.93 9.41
CA PHE A 118 -2.30 -4.75 8.29
C PHE A 118 -2.96 -3.37 8.37
N LEU A 119 -3.02 -2.66 7.25
CA LEU A 119 -3.62 -1.34 7.14
C LEU A 119 -4.75 -1.36 6.11
N ILE A 120 -5.93 -0.92 6.51
CA ILE A 120 -7.00 -0.59 5.57
C ILE A 120 -6.91 0.91 5.29
N ALA A 121 -6.60 1.28 4.05
CA ALA A 121 -6.50 2.66 3.61
C ALA A 121 -7.66 2.99 2.67
N ALA A 122 -8.71 3.61 3.18
CA ALA A 122 -9.88 3.98 2.39
C ALA A 122 -9.78 5.43 1.95
N HIS A 123 -9.69 5.64 0.63
CA HIS A 123 -9.55 6.92 -0.05
C HIS A 123 -8.50 7.84 0.64
N PRO A 124 -7.27 7.34 0.88
CA PRO A 124 -6.32 7.97 1.79
C PRO A 124 -5.84 9.34 1.33
N THR A 125 -6.08 9.72 0.07
CA THR A 125 -5.66 10.99 -0.54
C THR A 125 -6.83 11.83 -1.06
N ARG A 126 -8.08 11.44 -0.76
CA ARG A 126 -9.25 12.20 -1.24
C ARG A 126 -9.25 13.63 -0.68
N GLY A 127 -9.26 14.62 -1.58
CA GLY A 127 -9.36 16.03 -1.19
C GLY A 127 -8.12 16.55 -0.45
N VAL A 128 -6.94 16.01 -0.78
CA VAL A 128 -5.63 16.58 -0.42
C VAL A 128 -4.97 17.15 -1.67
N ASP A 129 -3.98 18.04 -1.50
CA ASP A 129 -3.18 18.54 -2.61
C ASP A 129 -2.15 17.51 -3.11
N VAL A 130 -1.66 17.70 -4.33
CA VAL A 130 -0.70 16.79 -4.98
C VAL A 130 0.58 16.54 -4.18
N GLY A 131 1.04 17.53 -3.40
CA GLY A 131 2.23 17.39 -2.57
C GLY A 131 1.98 16.51 -1.35
N ALA A 132 0.85 16.71 -0.67
CA ALA A 132 0.42 15.84 0.43
C ALA A 132 0.11 14.42 -0.06
N GLN A 133 -0.49 14.26 -1.24
CA GLN A 133 -0.75 12.97 -1.88
C GLN A 133 0.55 12.19 -2.10
N ALA A 134 1.54 12.80 -2.75
CA ALA A 134 2.84 12.16 -2.98
C ALA A 134 3.51 11.72 -1.67
N ALA A 135 3.51 12.57 -0.64
CA ALA A 135 4.07 12.23 0.66
C ALA A 135 3.35 11.03 1.32
N ILE A 136 2.02 10.99 1.25
CA ILE A 136 1.23 9.87 1.79
C ILE A 136 1.55 8.57 1.03
N TRP A 137 1.65 8.63 -0.30
CA TRP A 137 2.02 7.49 -1.13
C TRP A 137 3.39 6.94 -0.75
N ASP A 138 4.37 7.82 -0.55
CA ASP A 138 5.73 7.41 -0.17
C ASP A 138 5.75 6.72 1.19
N HIS A 139 5.00 7.23 2.18
CA HIS A 139 4.87 6.56 3.48
C HIS A 139 4.22 5.17 3.38
N ILE A 140 3.20 5.01 2.54
CA ILE A 140 2.55 3.71 2.32
C ILE A 140 3.50 2.74 1.62
N ARG A 141 4.24 3.19 0.60
CA ARG A 141 5.25 2.39 -0.11
C ARG A 141 6.36 1.93 0.83
N GLU A 142 6.85 2.83 1.68
CA GLU A 142 7.88 2.51 2.67
C GLU A 142 7.38 1.45 3.64
N ALA A 143 6.22 1.67 4.26
CA ALA A 143 5.66 0.73 5.22
C ALA A 143 5.40 -0.64 4.58
N ARG A 144 4.93 -0.67 3.32
CA ARG A 144 4.79 -1.92 2.56
C ARG A 144 6.13 -2.64 2.39
N ARG A 145 7.20 -1.91 2.05
CA ARG A 145 8.57 -2.45 1.94
C ARG A 145 9.07 -3.02 3.27
N GLU A 146 8.64 -2.47 4.39
CA GLU A 146 8.91 -2.98 5.74
C GLU A 146 8.01 -4.16 6.16
N GLY A 147 7.11 -4.61 5.28
CA GLY A 147 6.26 -5.79 5.50
C GLY A 147 4.85 -5.49 6.01
N LEU A 148 4.39 -4.24 5.94
CA LEU A 148 2.98 -3.89 6.17
C LEU A 148 2.12 -4.40 5.01
N ALA A 149 1.11 -5.20 5.31
CA ALA A 149 0.07 -5.53 4.33
C ALA A 149 -0.94 -4.36 4.23
N VAL A 150 -1.29 -3.93 3.02
CA VAL A 150 -2.20 -2.79 2.80
C VAL A 150 -3.37 -3.21 1.94
N LEU A 151 -4.59 -3.00 2.44
CA LEU A 151 -5.81 -3.00 1.62
C LEU A 151 -6.13 -1.55 1.26
N LEU A 152 -5.80 -1.17 0.03
CA LEU A 152 -6.07 0.15 -0.52
C LEU A 152 -7.44 0.14 -1.22
N ILE A 153 -8.28 1.10 -0.86
CA ILE A 153 -9.59 1.34 -1.51
C ILE A 153 -9.53 2.76 -2.05
N SER A 154 -9.71 2.93 -3.35
CA SER A 154 -9.70 4.26 -3.97
C SER A 154 -10.59 4.34 -5.20
N ALA A 155 -10.85 5.58 -5.63
CA ALA A 155 -11.46 5.90 -6.91
C ALA A 155 -10.46 6.59 -7.84
N ASP A 156 -9.23 6.85 -7.36
CA ASP A 156 -8.12 7.36 -8.15
C ASP A 156 -7.39 6.15 -8.77
N LEU A 157 -7.42 6.04 -10.10
CA LEU A 157 -6.83 4.94 -10.83
C LEU A 157 -5.30 4.97 -10.78
N ASP A 158 -4.69 6.16 -10.78
CA ASP A 158 -3.23 6.31 -10.67
C ASP A 158 -2.75 5.87 -9.29
N GLU A 159 -3.54 6.17 -8.24
CA GLU A 159 -3.28 5.66 -6.88
C GLU A 159 -3.33 4.13 -6.82
N LEU A 160 -4.36 3.53 -7.42
CA LEU A 160 -4.55 2.08 -7.42
C LEU A 160 -3.41 1.39 -8.16
N ILE A 161 -3.11 1.81 -9.40
CA ILE A 161 -2.08 1.22 -10.25
C ILE A 161 -0.69 1.45 -9.64
N GLY A 162 -0.43 2.66 -9.12
CA GLY A 162 0.91 3.05 -8.64
C GLY A 162 1.31 2.51 -7.25
N LEU A 163 0.38 1.94 -6.48
CA LEU A 163 0.63 1.45 -5.12
C LEU A 163 0.36 -0.03 -4.91
N SER A 164 -0.45 -0.66 -5.76
CA SER A 164 -0.91 -2.03 -5.57
C SER A 164 0.05 -3.04 -6.18
N ASP A 165 0.15 -4.21 -5.54
CA ASP A 165 0.79 -5.39 -6.13
C ASP A 165 -0.23 -6.23 -6.92
N THR A 166 -1.51 -6.15 -6.56
CA THR A 166 -2.63 -6.82 -7.25
C THR A 166 -3.88 -5.97 -7.17
N LEU A 167 -4.72 -6.01 -8.21
CA LEU A 167 -6.00 -5.28 -8.24
C LEU A 167 -7.19 -6.24 -8.26
N ARG A 168 -8.28 -5.81 -7.62
CA ARG A 168 -9.57 -6.52 -7.57
C ARG A 168 -10.68 -5.50 -7.68
N VAL A 169 -11.66 -5.76 -8.54
CA VAL A 169 -12.81 -4.88 -8.78
C VAL A 169 -14.06 -5.48 -8.15
N ILE A 170 -14.76 -4.66 -7.37
CA ILE A 170 -16.09 -4.98 -6.85
C ILE A 170 -17.12 -4.16 -7.61
N TYR A 171 -18.11 -4.82 -8.19
CA TYR A 171 -19.27 -4.20 -8.83
C TYR A 171 -20.54 -4.93 -8.39
N ASP A 172 -21.57 -4.17 -8.03
CA ASP A 172 -22.86 -4.69 -7.53
C ASP A 172 -22.70 -5.78 -6.43
N GLY A 173 -21.78 -5.52 -5.49
CA GLY A 173 -21.51 -6.41 -4.36
C GLY A 173 -20.74 -7.70 -4.67
N LYS A 174 -20.23 -7.86 -5.90
CA LYS A 174 -19.47 -9.05 -6.32
C LYS A 174 -18.08 -8.68 -6.78
N LEU A 175 -17.11 -9.57 -6.56
CA LEU A 175 -15.82 -9.50 -7.23
C LEU A 175 -16.04 -9.88 -8.69
N VAL A 176 -15.84 -8.91 -9.58
CA VAL A 176 -16.13 -9.08 -11.02
C VAL A 176 -14.87 -9.17 -11.87
N ALA A 177 -13.75 -8.61 -11.41
CA ALA A 177 -12.52 -8.59 -12.18
C ALA A 177 -11.27 -8.58 -11.30
N ASP A 178 -10.18 -9.02 -11.89
CA ASP A 178 -8.82 -8.89 -11.36
C ASP A 178 -7.87 -8.39 -12.43
N ALA A 179 -6.83 -7.66 -12.03
CA ALA A 179 -5.86 -7.09 -12.95
C ALA A 179 -4.46 -7.06 -12.34
N ASP A 180 -3.45 -7.14 -13.20
CA ASP A 180 -2.06 -6.87 -12.86
C ASP A 180 -1.79 -5.36 -13.04
N PRO A 181 -1.43 -4.62 -11.97
CA PRO A 181 -1.09 -3.20 -12.08
C PRO A 181 0.09 -2.92 -13.04
N ALA A 182 0.94 -3.89 -13.35
CA ALA A 182 2.05 -3.73 -14.29
C ALA A 182 1.61 -3.67 -15.76
N THR A 183 0.43 -4.19 -16.09
CA THR A 183 -0.04 -4.37 -17.47
C THR A 183 -1.45 -3.87 -17.70
N ILE A 184 -2.04 -3.13 -16.76
CA ILE A 184 -3.41 -2.64 -16.88
C ILE A 184 -3.40 -1.14 -17.18
N THR A 185 -4.24 -0.74 -18.13
CA THR A 185 -4.53 0.68 -18.38
C THR A 185 -5.60 1.24 -17.42
N PRO A 186 -5.53 2.54 -17.07
CA PRO A 186 -6.61 3.21 -16.33
C PRO A 186 -7.99 3.04 -17.00
N GLU A 187 -8.04 3.07 -18.33
CA GLU A 187 -9.26 2.92 -19.11
C GLU A 187 -9.88 1.53 -18.95
N ALA A 188 -9.08 0.47 -19.07
CA ALA A 188 -9.55 -0.91 -18.89
C ALA A 188 -10.03 -1.16 -17.45
N LEU A 189 -9.28 -0.69 -16.46
CA LEU A 189 -9.66 -0.78 -15.05
C LEU A 189 -10.96 0.01 -14.78
N GLY A 190 -11.07 1.23 -15.31
CA GLY A 190 -12.26 2.07 -15.20
C GLY A 190 -13.50 1.43 -15.84
N SER A 191 -13.34 0.76 -16.99
CA SER A 191 -14.40 0.00 -17.65
C SER A 191 -14.98 -1.08 -16.73
N ALA A 192 -14.11 -1.89 -16.09
CA ALA A 192 -14.55 -2.91 -15.14
C ALA A 192 -15.24 -2.31 -13.90
N MET A 193 -14.78 -1.17 -13.40
CA MET A 193 -15.40 -0.47 -12.27
C MET A 193 -16.82 0.03 -12.58
N THR A 194 -17.14 0.29 -13.85
CA THR A 194 -18.49 0.65 -14.29
C THR A 194 -19.39 -0.54 -14.64
N GLY A 195 -18.86 -1.77 -14.54
CA GLY A 195 -19.56 -3.01 -14.88
C GLY A 195 -19.54 -3.35 -16.37
N ALA A 196 -18.76 -2.64 -17.18
CA ALA A 196 -18.65 -2.86 -18.62
C ALA A 196 -17.65 -3.98 -18.98
N ALA A 197 -16.77 -4.39 -18.05
CA ALA A 197 -15.83 -5.50 -18.21
C ALA A 197 -15.79 -6.39 -16.96
N SER A 198 -15.48 -7.68 -17.14
CA SER A 198 -15.39 -8.68 -16.07
C SER A 198 -14.39 -9.79 -16.43
N GLY A 199 -13.82 -10.46 -15.43
CA GLY A 199 -12.80 -11.49 -15.59
C GLY A 199 -11.38 -10.98 -15.30
N HIS A 200 -10.38 -11.73 -15.76
CA HIS A 200 -8.99 -11.25 -15.74
C HIS A 200 -8.83 -10.18 -16.83
N LEU A 201 -8.44 -8.96 -16.42
CA LEU A 201 -8.25 -7.85 -17.34
C LEU A 201 -6.81 -7.88 -17.86
N GLU A 202 -6.67 -8.07 -19.16
CA GLU A 202 -5.41 -7.95 -19.90
C GLU A 202 -5.49 -6.74 -20.83
N ASP A 203 -4.35 -6.09 -21.10
CA ASP A 203 -4.28 -5.06 -22.15
C ASP A 203 -4.40 -5.74 -23.53
N GLU A 204 -5.53 -5.57 -24.21
CA GLU A 204 -5.71 -6.09 -25.58
C GLU A 204 -4.82 -5.39 -26.63
N GLU A 205 -4.17 -4.26 -26.29
CA GLU A 205 -3.32 -3.50 -27.21
C GLU A 205 -1.84 -3.92 -27.21
N ASN A 206 -1.41 -4.81 -26.32
CA ASN A 206 -0.05 -5.37 -26.36
C ASN A 206 -0.06 -6.85 -25.92
N PRO A 207 -0.46 -7.77 -26.81
CA PRO A 207 -0.38 -9.18 -26.49
C PRO A 207 1.09 -9.53 -26.22
N ALA A 208 1.34 -10.19 -25.08
CA ALA A 208 2.65 -10.77 -24.79
C ALA A 208 3.14 -11.56 -26.02
N PRO A 209 4.45 -11.53 -26.35
CA PRO A 209 4.95 -12.28 -27.50
C PRO A 209 4.54 -13.75 -27.35
N PRO A 210 4.01 -14.40 -28.39
CA PRO A 210 3.61 -15.79 -28.28
C PRO A 210 4.82 -16.62 -27.85
N GLU A 211 4.67 -17.38 -26.76
CA GLU A 211 5.65 -18.40 -26.39
C GLU A 211 5.76 -19.39 -27.56
N ASN A 212 6.92 -19.39 -28.22
CA ASN A 212 7.24 -20.32 -29.31
C ASN A 212 7.05 -21.77 -28.82
N PRO A 213 6.12 -22.54 -29.40
CA PRO A 213 6.00 -23.95 -29.08
C PRO A 213 6.82 -24.75 -30.08
N GLU A 214 8.15 -24.70 -30.03
CA GLU A 214 8.99 -25.60 -30.83
C GLU A 214 10.18 -26.15 -30.05
N GLY A 215 9.87 -27.13 -29.19
CA GLY A 215 10.80 -28.21 -28.86
C GLY A 215 10.52 -29.41 -29.75
N ALA A 216 11.14 -29.48 -30.94
CA ALA A 216 11.23 -30.72 -31.71
C ALA A 216 12.42 -30.72 -32.69
N THR A 217 13.47 -31.46 -32.28
CA THR A 217 14.32 -32.35 -33.10
C THR A 217 15.15 -31.79 -34.27
N GLY A 218 16.48 -31.97 -34.19
CA GLY A 218 17.32 -32.08 -35.39
C GLY A 218 18.81 -31.74 -35.21
N SER A 219 19.61 -32.69 -34.74
CA SER A 219 21.08 -32.61 -34.81
C SER A 219 21.57 -32.70 -36.26
N PRO A 220 22.59 -31.95 -36.72
CA PRO A 220 23.26 -32.24 -37.97
C PRO A 220 24.51 -33.12 -37.75
N LYS A 221 24.60 -34.18 -38.55
CA LYS A 221 25.74 -35.11 -38.65
C LYS A 221 26.81 -34.54 -39.61
N SER A 222 28.06 -34.80 -39.22
CA SER A 222 29.37 -34.58 -39.84
C SER A 222 29.50 -34.81 -41.36
N ALA A 223 30.38 -34.00 -41.99
CA ALA A 223 31.23 -34.41 -43.12
C ALA A 223 32.68 -33.92 -42.90
N ALA A 224 33.66 -34.75 -43.25
CA ALA A 224 35.08 -34.70 -42.89
C ALA A 224 35.98 -34.09 -44.01
N PRO A 225 37.31 -33.90 -43.78
CA PRO A 225 38.15 -32.81 -44.34
C PRO A 225 39.02 -33.18 -45.56
N PRO A 226 39.96 -32.31 -45.98
CA PRO A 226 41.38 -32.71 -45.82
C PRO A 226 42.44 -31.61 -45.53
N ALA A 227 43.47 -32.07 -44.79
CA ALA A 227 44.93 -31.87 -44.91
C ALA A 227 45.64 -30.49 -44.72
N SER A 228 46.49 -30.42 -43.67
CA SER A 228 47.72 -29.61 -43.55
C SER A 228 48.95 -30.37 -44.14
N PRO A 229 50.11 -29.74 -44.43
CA PRO A 229 51.12 -29.30 -43.41
C PRO A 229 51.79 -27.93 -43.81
N ALA A 230 52.64 -27.21 -43.08
CA ALA A 230 53.60 -27.46 -42.00
C ALA A 230 53.94 -26.13 -41.26
N SER A 231 54.40 -26.22 -40.01
CA SER A 231 55.15 -25.18 -39.24
C SER A 231 56.67 -25.30 -39.55
N PRO A 232 57.66 -24.51 -39.01
CA PRO A 232 57.70 -23.61 -37.84
C PRO A 232 58.33 -22.21 -38.15
N GLU A 233 58.38 -21.18 -37.29
CA GLU A 233 59.27 -20.96 -36.13
C GLU A 233 58.86 -19.66 -35.40
N SER A 234 59.09 -19.62 -34.09
CA SER A 234 59.20 -18.44 -33.19
C SER A 234 60.70 -18.14 -32.95
N PRO A 235 61.19 -17.07 -32.27
CA PRO A 235 60.56 -16.22 -31.21
C PRO A 235 61.00 -14.71 -31.24
N GLU A 236 60.90 -14.02 -30.09
CA GLU A 236 61.56 -12.73 -29.70
C GLU A 236 60.84 -11.41 -30.10
N ASP A 237 60.77 -10.32 -29.31
CA ASP A 237 61.12 -10.00 -27.92
C ASP A 237 60.48 -8.63 -27.54
N GLU A 238 60.46 -8.33 -26.24
CA GLU A 238 60.59 -7.02 -25.57
C GLU A 238 59.67 -5.78 -25.80
N ALA A 239 59.10 -5.36 -24.65
CA ALA A 239 59.14 -4.01 -24.06
C ALA A 239 58.37 -2.83 -24.70
N ARG A 240 57.27 -2.41 -24.05
CA ARG A 240 57.24 -1.29 -23.08
C ARG A 240 55.85 -1.08 -22.48
#